data_AF-A0A2U1K9R4-F1
#
_entry.id   AF-A0A2U1K9R4-F1
#
_cell.length_a   1.000
_cell.length_b   1.000
_cell.length_c   1.000
_cell.angle_alpha   90.00
_cell.angle_beta   90.00
_cell.angle_gamma   90.00
#
_symmetry.space_group_name_H-M   'P 1'
#
loop_
_entity.id
_entity.type
_entity.pdbx_description
1 polymer ?
#
loop_
_entity_poly.entity_id
_entity_poly.type
_entity_poly.pdbx_seq_one_letter_code
_entity_poly.pdbx_strand_id
1 'polypeptide(L)'
;MADAISVIPAAVLRNLSDKLYEKRKTAAYEVEGIVKQLTSVGDHDKISGLIKLLANEFAYSPQVNNRKGGLIGLAAATVGLRMLLGFGHYRGVFTAPIHLQIIPPVINSFSDQDSRVRYYACEALYNIAKIVRGESIIHFNDIFDALCKLSADSDPNVQNAAHLLDRLVKDIVSESDQFSVEEFIPMLRERMNVLNPHVRQFLVGWITVLDSVPDIDMLGFLPDFLDVLLLKSVDYGRMAEILVLRASSPDDFTRWTAITWINELIKLGGFELVPYYADILGAILPCLADKEEKIRVVSF
;
A
#
# COMPACT_ATOMS: atom_id res chain seq x y z
N MET A 1 -28.11 32.09 -2.34
CA MET A 1 -27.76 31.00 -3.28
C MET A 1 -27.64 31.53 -4.71
N ALA A 2 -27.05 32.72 -4.86
CA ALA A 2 -26.72 33.39 -6.10
C ALA A 2 -25.38 34.11 -5.85
N ASP A 3 -24.51 34.19 -6.86
CA ASP A 3 -23.16 34.77 -6.87
C ASP A 3 -21.96 33.89 -6.50
N ALA A 4 -21.98 32.62 -6.93
CA ALA A 4 -20.75 31.96 -7.35
C ALA A 4 -20.69 31.98 -8.88
N ILE A 5 -20.34 33.13 -9.47
CA ILE A 5 -19.75 33.09 -10.81
C ILE A 5 -18.55 32.16 -10.67
N SER A 6 -18.64 30.98 -11.27
CA SER A 6 -17.59 29.97 -11.24
C SER A 6 -16.27 30.66 -11.54
N VAL A 7 -15.39 30.72 -10.54
CA VAL A 7 -14.03 31.28 -10.65
C VAL A 7 -13.31 30.63 -11.83
N ILE A 8 -13.64 29.37 -12.10
CA ILE A 8 -13.19 28.63 -13.27
C ILE A 8 -14.06 28.99 -14.49
N PRO A 9 -13.49 29.48 -15.61
CA PRO A 9 -14.25 29.71 -16.83
C PRO A 9 -14.96 28.45 -17.34
N ALA A 10 -16.16 28.59 -17.91
CA ALA A 10 -16.95 27.44 -18.39
C ALA A 10 -16.21 26.60 -19.44
N ALA A 11 -15.36 27.22 -20.26
CA ALA A 11 -14.53 26.51 -21.23
C ALA A 11 -13.51 25.57 -20.55
N VAL A 12 -12.94 25.99 -19.42
CA VAL A 12 -11.99 25.18 -18.62
C VAL A 12 -12.73 24.00 -17.99
N LEU A 13 -13.91 24.24 -17.39
CA LEU A 13 -14.75 23.16 -16.85
C LEU A 13 -15.10 22.11 -17.91
N ARG A 14 -15.50 22.56 -19.11
CA ARG A 14 -15.79 21.65 -20.24
C ARG A 14 -14.55 20.86 -20.65
N ASN A 15 -13.38 21.48 -20.69
CA ASN A 15 -12.13 20.83 -21.08
C ASN A 15 -11.64 19.83 -20.02
N LEU A 16 -11.89 20.07 -18.72
CA LEU A 16 -11.62 19.09 -17.65
C LEU A 16 -12.44 17.80 -17.83
N SER A 17 -13.66 17.91 -18.37
CA SER A 17 -14.53 16.76 -18.67
C SER A 17 -14.29 16.14 -20.06
N ASP A 18 -13.33 16.65 -20.83
CA ASP A 18 -13.09 16.16 -22.20
C ASP A 18 -12.56 14.72 -22.18
N LYS A 19 -12.83 13.96 -23.24
CA LYS A 19 -12.36 12.57 -23.42
C LYS A 19 -10.84 12.52 -23.62
N LEU A 20 -10.26 13.54 -24.25
CA LEU A 20 -8.83 13.63 -24.54
C LEU A 20 -8.06 14.10 -23.31
N TYR A 21 -7.01 13.36 -22.96
CA TYR A 21 -6.13 13.70 -21.85
C TYR A 21 -5.46 15.07 -22.01
N GLU A 22 -4.93 15.39 -23.19
CA GLU A 22 -4.25 16.66 -23.43
C GLU A 22 -5.13 17.89 -23.16
N LYS A 23 -6.43 17.82 -23.50
CA LYS A 23 -7.37 18.90 -23.20
C LYS A 23 -7.61 19.05 -21.69
N ARG A 24 -7.73 17.94 -20.97
CA ARG A 24 -7.84 17.96 -19.50
C ARG A 24 -6.60 18.56 -18.87
N LYS A 25 -5.41 18.20 -19.38
CA LYS A 25 -4.12 18.71 -18.91
C LYS A 25 -3.98 20.22 -19.13
N THR A 26 -4.34 20.73 -20.31
CA THR A 26 -4.38 22.17 -20.56
C THR A 26 -5.31 22.89 -19.59
N ALA A 27 -6.52 22.36 -19.39
CA ALA A 27 -7.48 22.93 -18.45
C ALA A 27 -6.97 22.90 -17.00
N ALA A 28 -6.25 21.85 -16.61
CA ALA A 28 -5.63 21.75 -15.30
C ALA A 28 -4.56 22.83 -15.08
N TYR A 29 -3.73 23.15 -16.09
CA TYR A 29 -2.79 24.26 -16.00
C TYR A 29 -3.48 25.62 -15.86
N GLU A 30 -4.64 25.81 -16.50
CA GLU A 30 -5.44 27.02 -16.30
C GLU A 30 -5.99 27.09 -14.87
N VAL A 31 -6.47 25.98 -14.30
CA VAL A 31 -6.87 25.89 -12.88
C VAL A 31 -5.70 26.24 -11.95
N GLU A 32 -4.51 25.70 -12.19
CA GLU A 32 -3.29 26.04 -11.43
C GLU A 32 -3.03 27.56 -11.47
N GLY A 33 -3.10 28.16 -12.66
CA GLY A 33 -2.91 29.61 -12.85
C GLY A 33 -3.92 30.46 -12.06
N ILE A 34 -5.19 30.07 -12.09
CA ILE A 34 -6.26 30.73 -11.32
C ILE A 34 -5.96 30.65 -9.83
N VAL A 35 -5.59 29.47 -9.32
CA VAL A 35 -5.29 29.29 -7.89
C VAL A 35 -4.06 30.09 -7.46
N LYS A 36 -3.02 30.18 -8.31
CA LYS A 36 -1.86 31.05 -8.06
C LYS A 36 -2.25 32.52 -7.95
N GLN A 37 -3.11 33.00 -8.85
CA GLN A 37 -3.61 34.38 -8.81
C GLN A 37 -4.40 34.64 -7.53
N LEU A 38 -5.36 33.77 -7.19
CA LEU A 38 -6.13 33.90 -5.94
C LEU A 38 -5.25 33.86 -4.70
N THR A 39 -4.21 33.03 -4.72
CA THR A 39 -3.23 32.94 -3.63
C THR A 39 -2.48 34.26 -3.47
N SER A 40 -2.07 34.89 -4.58
CA SER A 40 -1.34 36.17 -4.53
C SER A 40 -2.17 37.35 -3.99
N VAL A 41 -3.49 37.28 -4.11
CA VAL A 41 -4.41 38.32 -3.58
C VAL A 41 -5.05 37.93 -2.24
N GLY A 42 -4.75 36.74 -1.70
CA GLY A 42 -5.29 36.26 -0.42
C GLY A 42 -6.77 35.90 -0.44
N ASP A 43 -7.35 35.56 -1.59
CA ASP A 43 -8.78 35.24 -1.71
C ASP A 43 -9.04 33.75 -1.41
N HIS A 44 -8.96 33.43 -0.11
CA HIS A 44 -9.07 32.05 0.40
C HIS A 44 -10.47 31.46 0.22
N ASP A 45 -11.51 32.28 0.24
CA ASP A 45 -12.90 31.83 0.05
C ASP A 45 -13.13 31.31 -1.36
N LYS A 46 -12.63 32.03 -2.38
CA LYS A 46 -12.70 31.57 -3.78
C LYS A 46 -11.88 30.30 -4.00
N ILE A 47 -10.73 30.15 -3.35
CA ILE A 47 -9.92 28.93 -3.42
C ILE A 47 -10.70 27.75 -2.83
N SER A 48 -11.30 27.90 -1.65
CA SER A 48 -12.12 26.84 -1.04
C SER A 48 -13.34 26.50 -1.90
N GLY A 49 -14.02 27.51 -2.46
CA GLY A 49 -15.13 27.31 -3.38
C GLY A 49 -14.72 26.54 -4.64
N LEU A 50 -13.56 26.87 -5.21
CA LEU A 50 -12.99 26.19 -6.38
C LEU A 50 -12.68 24.72 -6.07
N ILE A 51 -12.03 24.43 -4.94
CA ILE A 51 -11.70 23.05 -4.54
C ILE A 51 -12.96 22.24 -4.28
N LYS A 52 -13.96 22.82 -3.59
CA LYS A 52 -15.26 22.18 -3.35
C LYS A 52 -15.97 21.85 -4.66
N LEU A 53 -15.89 22.74 -5.66
CA LEU A 53 -16.44 22.47 -6.99
C LEU A 53 -15.72 21.29 -7.67
N LEU A 54 -14.38 21.27 -7.67
CA LEU A 54 -13.60 20.15 -8.24
C LEU A 54 -13.83 18.83 -7.49
N ALA A 55 -14.03 18.88 -6.17
CA ALA A 55 -14.35 17.70 -5.38
C ALA A 55 -15.76 17.18 -5.69
N ASN A 56 -16.78 18.02 -5.50
CA ASN A 56 -18.18 17.58 -5.50
C ASN A 56 -18.74 17.37 -6.91
N GLU A 57 -18.44 18.27 -7.85
CA GLU A 57 -19.01 18.21 -9.21
C GLU A 57 -18.19 17.32 -10.15
N PHE A 58 -16.91 17.09 -9.84
CA PHE A 58 -15.98 16.33 -10.67
C PHE A 58 -15.50 15.03 -10.03
N ALA A 59 -14.71 15.07 -8.95
CA ALA A 59 -14.09 13.86 -8.38
C ALA A 59 -15.13 12.85 -7.86
N TYR A 60 -16.23 13.31 -7.26
CA TYR A 60 -17.36 12.47 -6.85
C TYR A 60 -18.42 12.26 -7.94
N SER A 61 -18.17 12.73 -9.16
CA SER A 61 -19.17 12.66 -10.23
C SER A 61 -19.46 11.21 -10.66
N PRO A 62 -20.72 10.87 -11.00
CA PRO A 62 -21.02 9.59 -11.63
C PRO A 62 -20.38 9.46 -13.01
N GLN A 63 -20.01 10.57 -13.66
CA GLN A 63 -19.41 10.56 -14.99
C GLN A 63 -17.90 10.32 -14.94
N VAL A 64 -17.45 9.29 -15.65
CA VAL A 64 -16.03 8.87 -15.63
C VAL A 64 -15.05 9.96 -16.07
N ASN A 65 -15.37 10.76 -17.08
CA ASN A 65 -14.48 11.82 -17.54
C ASN A 65 -14.44 13.00 -16.56
N ASN A 66 -15.55 13.27 -15.86
CA ASN A 66 -15.56 14.27 -14.80
C ASN A 66 -14.65 13.83 -13.66
N ARG A 67 -14.66 12.55 -13.24
CA ARG A 67 -13.73 12.06 -12.22
C ARG A 67 -12.28 12.22 -12.64
N LYS A 68 -11.93 11.84 -13.87
CA LYS A 68 -10.58 12.05 -14.44
C LYS A 68 -10.18 13.54 -14.41
N GLY A 69 -11.11 14.44 -14.77
CA GLY A 69 -10.94 15.88 -14.71
C GLY A 69 -10.79 16.43 -13.29
N GLY A 70 -11.57 15.91 -12.34
CA GLY A 70 -11.52 16.29 -10.93
C GLY A 70 -10.19 15.96 -10.30
N LEU A 71 -9.68 14.75 -10.55
CA LEU A 71 -8.38 14.29 -10.02
C LEU A 71 -7.22 15.17 -10.51
N ILE A 72 -7.12 15.41 -11.82
CA ILE A 72 -6.07 16.28 -12.37
C ILE A 72 -6.26 17.75 -11.95
N GLY A 73 -7.50 18.22 -11.83
CA GLY A 73 -7.82 19.56 -11.37
C GLY A 73 -7.45 19.79 -9.90
N LEU A 74 -7.75 18.84 -9.01
CA LEU A 74 -7.38 18.91 -7.59
C LEU A 74 -5.86 18.89 -7.40
N ALA A 75 -5.15 18.06 -8.16
CA ALA A 75 -3.69 18.06 -8.16
C ALA A 75 -3.13 19.42 -8.63
N ALA A 76 -3.66 19.97 -9.73
CA ALA A 76 -3.24 21.27 -10.24
C ALA A 76 -3.57 22.43 -9.29
N ALA A 77 -4.73 22.41 -8.63
CA ALA A 77 -5.07 23.37 -7.59
C ALA A 77 -4.06 23.32 -6.43
N THR A 78 -3.65 22.12 -6.02
CA THR A 78 -2.62 21.93 -4.97
C THR A 78 -1.27 22.48 -5.41
N VAL A 79 -0.87 22.29 -6.67
CA VAL A 79 0.34 22.90 -7.24
C VAL A 79 0.26 24.42 -7.19
N GLY A 80 -0.90 24.99 -7.52
CA GLY A 80 -1.11 26.44 -7.45
C GLY A 80 -0.97 26.99 -6.02
N LEU A 81 -1.29 26.17 -5.02
CA LEU A 81 -1.12 26.46 -3.61
C LEU A 81 0.29 26.22 -3.08
N ARG A 82 1.28 25.79 -3.88
CA ARG A 82 2.61 25.42 -3.36
C ARG A 82 3.32 26.55 -2.60
N MET A 83 3.29 27.78 -3.14
CA MET A 83 3.90 28.95 -2.48
C MET A 83 3.22 29.30 -1.17
N LEU A 84 1.93 28.96 -1.11
CA LEU A 84 1.24 28.84 0.13
C LEU A 84 1.90 27.61 0.83
N LEU A 85 1.36 26.41 0.76
CA LEU A 85 1.69 25.22 1.56
C LEU A 85 3.18 24.89 1.89
N GLY A 86 4.18 25.27 1.07
CA GLY A 86 5.58 24.87 1.21
C GLY A 86 6.44 25.55 2.28
N PHE A 87 5.96 26.59 2.97
CA PHE A 87 6.77 27.35 3.96
C PHE A 87 6.41 27.12 5.44
N GLY A 88 5.61 26.10 5.78
CA GLY A 88 5.31 25.78 7.19
C GLY A 88 4.60 26.90 7.98
N HIS A 89 4.12 27.95 7.31
CA HIS A 89 3.45 29.12 7.89
C HIS A 89 1.90 29.03 7.73
N TYR A 90 1.34 27.82 7.66
CA TYR A 90 -0.06 27.58 7.31
C TYR A 90 -1.07 27.51 8.44
N ARG A 91 -0.60 27.57 9.68
CA ARG A 91 -1.52 27.58 10.82
C ARG A 91 -2.33 28.90 10.80
N GLY A 92 -3.58 28.81 10.37
CA GLY A 92 -4.59 29.87 10.52
C GLY A 92 -5.06 30.61 9.25
N VAL A 93 -4.62 30.23 8.05
CA VAL A 93 -4.99 30.93 6.80
C VAL A 93 -6.35 30.48 6.24
N PHE A 94 -6.67 29.20 6.36
CA PHE A 94 -7.96 28.65 5.96
C PHE A 94 -8.79 28.26 7.18
N THR A 95 -10.11 28.31 7.04
CA THR A 95 -11.07 27.84 8.07
C THR A 95 -10.93 26.35 8.38
N ALA A 96 -10.44 25.56 7.43
CA ALA A 96 -10.05 24.16 7.61
C ALA A 96 -8.79 23.85 6.77
N PRO A 97 -7.91 22.95 7.23
CA PRO A 97 -6.74 22.53 6.45
C PRO A 97 -7.13 22.06 5.06
N ILE A 98 -6.41 22.54 4.03
CA ILE A 98 -6.78 22.31 2.64
C ILE A 98 -6.73 20.82 2.26
N HIS A 99 -5.83 20.06 2.89
CA HIS A 99 -5.65 18.63 2.63
C HIS A 99 -6.93 17.84 2.93
N LEU A 100 -7.72 18.24 3.94
CA LEU A 100 -9.00 17.62 4.27
C LEU A 100 -10.07 17.80 3.19
N GLN A 101 -9.94 18.81 2.33
CA GLN A 101 -10.85 19.04 1.20
C GLN A 101 -10.37 18.36 -0.09
N ILE A 102 -9.06 18.12 -0.22
CA ILE A 102 -8.42 17.67 -1.46
C ILE A 102 -8.19 16.15 -1.49
N ILE A 103 -7.71 15.57 -0.38
CA ILE A 103 -7.25 14.17 -0.35
C ILE A 103 -8.43 13.18 -0.34
N PRO A 104 -9.50 13.34 0.47
CA PRO A 104 -10.58 12.35 0.51
C PRO A 104 -11.27 12.07 -0.83
N PRO A 105 -11.55 13.07 -1.71
CA PRO A 105 -12.08 12.81 -3.05
C PRO A 105 -11.14 11.98 -3.94
N VAL A 106 -9.83 12.15 -3.78
CA VAL A 106 -8.81 11.39 -4.51
C VAL A 106 -8.76 9.95 -3.99
N ILE A 107 -8.77 9.75 -2.68
CA ILE A 107 -8.78 8.41 -2.06
C ILE A 107 -10.00 7.62 -2.50
N ASN A 108 -11.19 8.24 -2.56
CA ASN A 108 -12.41 7.59 -3.04
C ASN A 108 -12.25 7.00 -4.45
N SER A 109 -11.41 7.61 -5.29
CA SER A 109 -11.18 7.20 -6.67
C SER A 109 -10.21 6.01 -6.80
N PHE A 110 -9.56 5.57 -5.72
CA PHE A 110 -8.72 4.36 -5.74
C PHE A 110 -9.52 3.07 -5.92
N SER A 111 -10.80 3.06 -5.55
CA SER A 111 -11.68 1.90 -5.73
C SER A 111 -12.60 2.03 -6.95
N ASP A 112 -12.27 2.92 -7.89
CA ASP A 112 -13.08 3.13 -9.08
C ASP A 112 -13.12 1.89 -9.98
N GLN A 113 -14.24 1.67 -10.67
CA GLN A 113 -14.37 0.56 -11.62
C GLN A 113 -13.50 0.74 -12.88
N ASP A 114 -13.26 1.98 -13.31
CA ASP A 114 -12.40 2.30 -14.47
C ASP A 114 -10.94 2.39 -14.03
N SER A 115 -10.08 1.54 -14.59
CA SER A 115 -8.65 1.49 -14.24
C SER A 115 -7.91 2.80 -14.51
N ARG A 116 -8.33 3.58 -15.51
CA ARG A 116 -7.73 4.89 -15.78
C ARG A 116 -8.09 5.90 -14.69
N VAL A 117 -9.27 5.81 -14.06
CA VAL A 117 -9.60 6.66 -12.91
C VAL A 117 -8.69 6.31 -11.73
N ARG A 118 -8.51 5.02 -11.44
CA ARG A 118 -7.59 4.57 -10.38
C ARG A 118 -6.14 5.01 -10.64
N TYR A 119 -5.67 4.88 -11.88
CA TYR A 119 -4.36 5.39 -12.31
C TYR A 119 -4.22 6.90 -12.05
N TYR A 120 -5.20 7.70 -12.47
CA TYR A 120 -5.17 9.14 -12.24
C TYR A 120 -5.29 9.51 -10.76
N ALA A 121 -5.93 8.68 -9.94
CA ALA A 121 -5.98 8.87 -8.49
C ALA A 121 -4.59 8.70 -7.88
N CYS A 122 -3.83 7.68 -8.30
CA CYS A 122 -2.43 7.49 -7.87
C CYS A 122 -1.56 8.68 -8.26
N GLU A 123 -1.67 9.13 -9.51
CA GLU A 123 -0.91 10.28 -10.02
C GLU A 123 -1.29 11.58 -9.31
N ALA A 124 -2.59 11.80 -9.07
CA ALA A 124 -3.07 12.98 -8.36
C ALA A 124 -2.56 12.99 -6.92
N LEU A 125 -2.73 11.89 -6.17
CA LEU A 125 -2.27 11.82 -4.77
C LEU A 125 -0.76 11.94 -4.68
N TYR A 126 0.01 11.36 -5.60
CA TYR A 126 1.47 11.54 -5.64
C TYR A 126 1.84 13.03 -5.73
N ASN A 127 1.23 13.76 -6.67
CA ASN A 127 1.50 15.18 -6.87
C ASN A 127 1.05 16.02 -5.66
N ILE A 128 -0.07 15.67 -5.02
CA ILE A 128 -0.59 16.34 -3.82
C ILE A 128 0.34 16.07 -2.64
N ALA A 129 0.64 14.81 -2.33
CA ALA A 129 1.50 14.37 -1.22
C ALA A 129 2.91 14.95 -1.32
N LYS A 130 3.44 15.10 -2.54
CA LYS A 130 4.73 15.76 -2.78
C LYS A 130 4.75 17.22 -2.29
N ILE A 131 3.61 17.90 -2.28
CA ILE A 131 3.48 19.30 -1.85
C ILE A 131 3.12 19.37 -0.37
N VAL A 132 2.15 18.59 0.09
CA VAL A 132 1.65 18.67 1.47
C VAL A 132 2.53 17.92 2.48
N ARG A 133 3.35 16.97 2.02
CA ARG A 133 4.31 16.19 2.83
C ARG A 133 3.65 15.65 4.11
N GLY A 134 4.17 15.99 5.29
CA GLY A 134 3.72 15.49 6.59
C GLY A 134 2.22 15.71 6.87
N GLU A 135 1.61 16.74 6.29
CA GLU A 135 0.17 16.99 6.42
C GLU A 135 -0.69 15.86 5.81
N SER A 136 -0.12 15.03 4.92
CA SER A 136 -0.81 13.86 4.38
C SER A 136 -0.92 12.69 5.37
N ILE A 137 -0.15 12.70 6.46
CA ILE A 137 -0.08 11.60 7.43
C ILE A 137 -1.39 11.43 8.20
N ILE A 138 -2.18 12.49 8.37
CA ILE A 138 -3.53 12.40 8.94
C ILE A 138 -4.46 11.46 8.14
N HIS A 139 -4.15 11.23 6.86
CA HIS A 139 -4.88 10.31 5.98
C HIS A 139 -4.16 8.97 5.79
N PHE A 140 -3.08 8.71 6.52
CA PHE A 140 -2.19 7.57 6.28
C PHE A 140 -2.93 6.24 6.27
N ASN A 141 -3.82 6.00 7.23
CA ASN A 141 -4.54 4.72 7.34
C ASN A 141 -5.36 4.43 6.08
N ASP A 142 -6.06 5.43 5.56
CA ASP A 142 -6.85 5.31 4.33
C ASP A 142 -5.96 5.14 3.09
N ILE A 143 -4.83 5.87 3.04
CA ILE A 143 -3.86 5.80 1.95
C ILE A 143 -3.20 4.41 1.92
N PHE A 144 -2.78 3.90 3.07
CA PHE A 144 -2.16 2.59 3.21
C PHE A 144 -3.13 1.47 2.83
N ASP A 145 -4.38 1.52 3.30
CA ASP A 145 -5.41 0.53 2.91
C ASP A 145 -5.66 0.54 1.40
N ALA A 146 -5.75 1.73 0.79
CA ALA A 146 -5.91 1.86 -0.65
C ALA A 146 -4.69 1.31 -1.41
N LEU A 147 -3.47 1.68 -1.02
CA LEU A 147 -2.24 1.20 -1.65
C LEU A 147 -2.07 -0.31 -1.54
N CYS A 148 -2.45 -0.90 -0.40
CA CYS A 148 -2.43 -2.34 -0.21
C CYS A 148 -3.35 -3.08 -1.22
N LYS A 149 -4.49 -2.49 -1.59
CA LYS A 149 -5.38 -3.05 -2.62
C LYS A 149 -4.81 -2.82 -4.01
N LEU A 150 -4.31 -1.61 -4.28
CA LEU A 150 -3.77 -1.22 -5.58
C LEU A 150 -2.47 -1.93 -5.95
N SER A 151 -1.68 -2.39 -4.97
CA SER A 151 -0.49 -3.20 -5.27
C SER A 151 -0.85 -4.48 -6.01
N ALA A 152 -2.07 -4.99 -5.84
CA ALA A 152 -2.60 -6.16 -6.55
C ALA A 152 -3.65 -5.80 -7.60
N ASP A 153 -3.66 -4.55 -8.10
CA ASP A 153 -4.60 -4.12 -9.13
C ASP A 153 -4.48 -4.99 -10.39
N SER A 154 -5.60 -5.25 -11.09
CA SER A 154 -5.58 -6.01 -12.33
C SER A 154 -4.87 -5.31 -13.49
N ASP A 155 -4.77 -3.97 -13.45
CA ASP A 155 -4.12 -3.16 -14.48
C ASP A 155 -2.66 -2.86 -14.08
N PRO A 156 -1.66 -3.33 -14.85
CA PRO A 156 -0.25 -3.12 -14.54
C PRO A 156 0.15 -1.63 -14.47
N ASN A 157 -0.52 -0.74 -15.20
CA ASN A 157 -0.23 0.70 -15.13
C ASN A 157 -0.66 1.28 -13.78
N VAL A 158 -1.79 0.79 -13.24
CA VAL A 158 -2.26 1.20 -11.91
C VAL A 158 -1.31 0.69 -10.84
N GLN A 159 -0.87 -0.58 -10.92
CA GLN A 159 0.15 -1.12 -10.02
C GLN A 159 1.44 -0.28 -10.04
N ASN A 160 1.96 0.05 -11.22
CA ASN A 160 3.15 0.88 -11.37
C ASN A 160 2.98 2.27 -10.75
N ALA A 161 1.84 2.91 -10.97
CA ALA A 161 1.53 4.22 -10.36
C ALA A 161 1.42 4.11 -8.83
N ALA A 162 0.79 3.06 -8.33
CA ALA A 162 0.69 2.78 -6.89
C ALA A 162 2.07 2.56 -6.25
N HIS A 163 3.00 1.88 -6.94
CA HIS A 163 4.38 1.71 -6.45
C HIS A 163 5.19 3.01 -6.38
N LEU A 164 4.90 3.99 -7.23
CA LEU A 164 5.53 5.32 -7.16
C LEU A 164 4.98 6.12 -5.97
N LEU A 165 3.66 6.05 -5.76
CA LEU A 165 2.99 6.65 -4.62
C LEU A 165 3.43 6.01 -3.30
N ASP A 166 3.46 4.69 -3.21
CA ASP A 166 3.93 3.93 -2.05
C ASP A 166 5.34 4.34 -1.62
N ARG A 167 6.27 4.47 -2.57
CA ARG A 167 7.63 4.99 -2.30
C ARG A 167 7.61 6.39 -1.69
N LEU A 168 6.83 7.31 -2.27
CA LEU A 168 6.72 8.67 -1.73
C LEU A 168 6.10 8.69 -0.33
N VAL A 169 5.07 7.87 -0.06
CA VAL A 169 4.44 7.81 1.26
C VAL A 169 5.42 7.24 2.29
N LYS A 170 6.20 6.22 1.93
CA LYS A 170 7.30 5.70 2.77
C LYS A 170 8.32 6.78 3.12
N ASP A 171 8.75 7.57 2.12
CA ASP A 171 9.67 8.69 2.34
C ASP A 171 9.06 9.77 3.26
N ILE A 172 7.77 10.07 3.13
CA ILE A 172 7.09 11.05 3.99
C ILE A 172 6.98 10.52 5.43
N VAL A 173 6.67 9.24 5.60
CA VAL A 173 6.52 8.60 6.90
C VAL A 173 7.85 8.52 7.63
N SER A 174 8.93 8.12 6.96
CA SER A 174 10.26 8.01 7.59
C SER A 174 10.86 9.35 8.00
N GLU A 175 10.42 10.45 7.39
CA GLU A 175 10.82 11.82 7.73
C GLU A 175 9.93 12.49 8.78
N SER A 176 8.84 11.86 9.22
CA SER A 176 7.85 12.51 10.09
C SER A 176 7.89 12.05 11.54
N ASP A 177 7.92 13.04 12.42
CA ASP A 177 7.77 12.92 13.88
C ASP A 177 6.33 12.69 14.35
N GLN A 178 5.33 12.87 13.47
CA GLN A 178 3.90 12.73 13.80
C GLN A 178 3.37 11.32 13.54
N PHE A 179 4.17 10.45 12.92
CA PHE A 179 3.74 9.11 12.55
C PHE A 179 3.77 8.16 13.77
N SER A 180 2.61 7.59 14.12
CA SER A 180 2.51 6.60 15.19
C SER A 180 2.72 5.19 14.65
N VAL A 181 3.90 4.64 14.89
CA VAL A 181 4.22 3.24 14.54
C VAL A 181 3.33 2.28 15.31
N GLU A 182 3.06 2.56 16.59
CA GLU A 182 2.20 1.72 17.44
C GLU A 182 0.78 1.57 16.87
N GLU A 183 0.23 2.61 16.26
CA GLU A 183 -1.08 2.56 15.59
C GLU A 183 -1.01 1.84 14.24
N PHE A 184 0.15 1.86 13.57
CA PHE A 184 0.33 1.22 12.27
C PHE A 184 0.55 -0.30 12.34
N ILE A 185 1.26 -0.79 13.37
CA ILE A 185 1.59 -2.22 13.52
C ILE A 185 0.36 -3.14 13.45
N PRO A 186 -0.78 -2.84 14.13
CA PRO A 186 -2.01 -3.63 13.98
C PRO A 186 -2.51 -3.71 12.53
N MET A 187 -2.47 -2.60 11.78
CA MET A 187 -2.90 -2.57 10.38
C MET A 187 -2.01 -3.41 9.46
N LEU A 188 -0.70 -3.41 9.69
CA LEU A 188 0.24 -4.30 9.01
C LEU A 188 -0.11 -5.76 9.31
N ARG A 189 -0.23 -6.10 10.60
CA ARG A 189 -0.49 -7.47 11.07
C ARG A 189 -1.76 -8.07 10.47
N GLU A 190 -2.86 -7.32 10.45
CA GLU A 190 -4.13 -7.75 9.85
C GLU A 190 -3.98 -8.19 8.38
N ARG A 191 -3.05 -7.57 7.64
CA ARG A 191 -2.85 -7.80 6.21
C ARG A 191 -1.77 -8.84 5.89
N MET A 192 -0.95 -9.24 6.87
CA MET A 192 0.10 -10.25 6.67
C MET A 192 -0.45 -11.61 6.21
N ASN A 193 -1.74 -11.89 6.46
CA ASN A 193 -2.36 -13.13 6.04
C ASN A 193 -2.68 -13.22 4.55
N VAL A 194 -2.64 -12.10 3.83
CA VAL A 194 -2.95 -12.04 2.40
C VAL A 194 -1.91 -12.82 1.60
N LEU A 195 -2.37 -13.79 0.79
CA LEU A 195 -1.50 -14.68 0.01
C LEU A 195 -1.01 -14.08 -1.31
N ASN A 196 -1.62 -12.96 -1.76
CA ASN A 196 -1.25 -12.34 -3.02
C ASN A 196 0.22 -11.85 -2.97
N PRO A 197 1.07 -12.25 -3.94
CA PRO A 197 2.50 -11.95 -3.90
C PRO A 197 2.81 -10.46 -3.96
N HIS A 198 2.02 -9.66 -4.71
CA HIS A 198 2.22 -8.22 -4.78
C HIS A 198 1.89 -7.53 -3.46
N VAL A 199 0.84 -7.97 -2.78
CA VAL A 199 0.49 -7.48 -1.44
C VAL A 199 1.59 -7.85 -0.44
N ARG A 200 2.10 -9.09 -0.47
CA ARG A 200 3.22 -9.50 0.39
C ARG A 200 4.45 -8.66 0.16
N GLN A 201 4.82 -8.39 -1.10
CA GLN A 201 5.95 -7.52 -1.43
C GLN A 201 5.74 -6.09 -0.93
N PHE A 202 4.52 -5.56 -1.06
CA PHE A 202 4.15 -4.25 -0.53
C PHE A 202 4.34 -4.18 1.00
N LEU A 203 3.81 -5.15 1.74
CA LEU A 203 3.91 -5.22 3.20
C LEU A 203 5.34 -5.39 3.69
N VAL A 204 6.12 -6.29 3.07
CA VAL A 204 7.55 -6.45 3.37
C VAL A 204 8.29 -5.13 3.14
N GLY A 205 7.96 -4.40 2.07
CA GLY A 205 8.54 -3.08 1.80
C GLY A 205 8.24 -2.05 2.90
N TRP A 206 7.09 -2.13 3.58
CA TRP A 206 6.80 -1.29 4.75
C TRP A 206 7.61 -1.72 5.98
N ILE A 207 7.69 -3.01 6.27
CA ILE A 207 8.53 -3.54 7.35
C ILE A 207 9.99 -3.11 7.18
N THR A 208 10.54 -3.22 5.96
CA THR A 208 11.91 -2.79 5.66
C THR A 208 12.13 -1.30 5.89
N VAL A 209 11.16 -0.45 5.52
CA VAL A 209 11.27 0.99 5.77
C VAL A 209 11.24 1.30 7.25
N LEU A 210 10.32 0.70 8.01
CA LEU A 210 10.26 0.89 9.47
C LEU A 210 11.54 0.44 10.17
N ASP A 211 12.10 -0.71 9.77
CA ASP A 211 13.38 -1.23 10.29
C ASP A 211 14.57 -0.32 9.99
N SER A 212 14.49 0.46 8.90
CA SER A 212 15.53 1.42 8.55
C SER A 212 15.47 2.76 9.30
N VAL A 213 14.38 3.03 10.05
CA VAL A 213 14.24 4.26 10.84
C VAL A 213 14.94 4.09 12.19
N PRO A 214 15.96 4.91 12.52
CA PRO A 214 16.78 4.72 13.73
C PRO A 214 16.03 4.73 15.06
N ASP A 215 14.91 5.46 15.12
CA ASP A 215 14.12 5.65 16.35
C ASP A 215 13.02 4.58 16.52
N ILE A 216 12.89 3.63 15.59
CA ILE A 216 11.91 2.54 15.65
C ILE A 216 12.59 1.23 16.06
N ASP A 217 12.21 0.69 17.22
CA ASP A 217 12.62 -0.65 17.62
C ASP A 217 11.71 -1.72 17.00
N MET A 218 12.02 -2.12 15.76
CA MET A 218 11.29 -3.18 15.06
C MET A 218 11.44 -4.57 15.70
N LEU A 219 12.48 -4.80 16.51
CA LEU A 219 12.65 -6.08 17.21
C LEU A 219 11.56 -6.28 18.27
N GLY A 220 11.10 -5.20 18.90
CA GLY A 220 9.98 -5.23 19.84
C GLY A 220 8.66 -5.69 19.21
N PHE A 221 8.44 -5.40 17.92
CA PHE A 221 7.24 -5.79 17.16
C PHE A 221 7.40 -7.10 16.38
N LEU A 222 8.60 -7.68 16.35
CA LEU A 222 8.89 -8.89 15.60
C LEU A 222 7.97 -10.08 15.94
N PRO A 223 7.57 -10.32 17.21
CA PRO A 223 6.61 -11.37 17.56
C PRO A 223 5.25 -11.24 16.86
N ASP A 224 4.80 -10.02 16.54
CA ASP A 224 3.52 -9.80 15.84
C ASP A 224 3.53 -10.26 14.39
N PHE A 225 4.72 -10.43 13.79
CA PHE A 225 4.91 -10.78 12.38
C PHE A 225 5.56 -12.15 12.16
N LEU A 226 6.35 -12.64 13.13
CA LEU A 226 7.16 -13.85 13.04
C LEU A 226 6.36 -15.08 12.63
N ASP A 227 5.22 -15.32 13.27
CA ASP A 227 4.37 -16.46 12.98
C ASP A 227 3.95 -16.47 11.49
N VAL A 228 3.56 -15.31 10.96
CA VAL A 228 3.08 -15.21 9.58
C VAL A 228 4.22 -15.26 8.55
N LEU A 229 5.40 -14.72 8.89
CA LEU A 229 6.58 -14.74 8.02
C LEU A 229 7.22 -16.14 7.93
N LEU A 230 7.30 -16.86 9.05
CA LEU A 230 7.91 -18.19 9.12
C LEU A 230 7.00 -19.30 8.60
N LEU A 231 5.67 -19.21 8.80
CA LEU A 231 4.76 -20.26 8.35
C LEU A 231 4.60 -20.30 6.82
N LYS A 232 4.71 -19.18 6.11
CA LYS A 232 4.31 -19.08 4.68
C LYS A 232 5.44 -18.93 3.66
N SER A 233 6.68 -19.20 4.04
CA SER A 233 7.84 -19.17 3.13
C SER A 233 8.56 -20.52 3.01
N VAL A 234 8.18 -21.49 3.82
CA VAL A 234 8.80 -22.81 3.87
C VAL A 234 7.89 -23.78 3.10
N ASP A 235 8.39 -24.34 2.00
CA ASP A 235 7.69 -25.40 1.25
C ASP A 235 7.82 -26.72 2.03
N TYR A 236 7.00 -26.85 3.07
CA TYR A 236 6.93 -28.04 3.92
C TYR A 236 6.69 -29.31 3.12
N GLY A 237 5.93 -29.22 2.02
CA GLY A 237 5.65 -30.34 1.12
C GLY A 237 6.90 -30.82 0.40
N ARG A 238 7.63 -29.91 -0.25
CA ARG A 238 8.87 -30.26 -0.93
C ARG A 238 9.95 -30.75 0.02
N MET A 239 10.02 -30.17 1.21
CA MET A 239 10.93 -30.64 2.27
C MET A 239 10.56 -32.04 2.74
N ALA A 240 9.26 -32.30 2.98
CA ALA A 240 8.77 -33.62 3.35
C ALA A 240 9.10 -34.67 2.28
N GLU A 241 8.85 -34.39 1.00
CA GLU A 241 9.19 -35.30 -0.12
C GLU A 241 10.69 -35.67 -0.14
N ILE A 242 11.57 -34.67 0.00
CA ILE A 242 13.01 -34.90 0.00
C ILE A 242 13.40 -35.75 1.19
N LEU A 243 12.92 -35.44 2.39
CA LEU A 243 13.29 -36.15 3.60
C LEU A 243 12.74 -37.59 3.61
N VAL A 244 11.49 -37.80 3.19
CA VAL A 244 10.87 -39.13 3.04
C VAL A 244 11.70 -39.99 2.09
N LEU A 245 12.11 -39.43 0.94
CA LEU A 245 12.97 -40.14 -0.01
C LEU A 245 14.32 -40.53 0.61
N ARG A 246 14.94 -39.64 1.39
CA ARG A 246 16.25 -39.87 2.01
C ARG A 246 16.20 -40.80 3.22
N ALA A 247 15.05 -40.95 3.87
CA ALA A 247 14.84 -41.91 4.96
C ALA A 247 14.99 -43.38 4.52
N SER A 248 14.88 -43.67 3.22
CA SER A 248 15.13 -45.02 2.66
C SER A 248 16.54 -45.22 2.10
N SER A 249 17.48 -44.30 2.39
CA SER A 249 18.86 -44.38 1.87
C SER A 249 19.60 -45.65 2.35
N PRO A 250 20.44 -46.30 1.54
CA PRO A 250 21.30 -47.37 2.03
C PRO A 250 22.40 -46.86 2.96
N ASP A 251 22.70 -45.56 2.94
CA ASP A 251 23.65 -44.92 3.85
C ASP A 251 23.00 -44.53 5.19
N ASP A 252 23.57 -45.05 6.28
CA ASP A 252 23.00 -44.93 7.62
C ASP A 252 23.02 -43.49 8.14
N PHE A 253 24.05 -42.70 7.79
CA PHE A 253 24.14 -41.30 8.21
C PHE A 253 23.05 -40.45 7.53
N THR A 254 22.81 -40.69 6.24
CA THR A 254 21.76 -40.03 5.46
C THR A 254 20.37 -40.38 6.00
N ARG A 255 20.08 -41.65 6.32
CA ARG A 255 18.81 -42.04 6.94
C ARG A 255 18.61 -41.39 8.29
N TRP A 256 19.61 -41.47 9.17
CA TRP A 256 19.57 -40.86 10.49
C TRP A 256 19.29 -39.36 10.43
N THR A 257 20.00 -38.66 9.54
CA THR A 257 19.81 -37.22 9.30
C THR A 257 18.39 -36.96 8.81
N ALA A 258 17.91 -37.72 7.83
CA ALA A 258 16.57 -37.55 7.28
C ALA A 258 15.47 -37.73 8.33
N ILE A 259 15.54 -38.78 9.16
CA ILE A 259 14.56 -39.02 10.23
C ILE A 259 14.62 -37.92 11.30
N THR A 260 15.81 -37.48 11.68
CA THR A 260 15.97 -36.37 12.64
C THR A 260 15.29 -35.09 12.12
N TRP A 261 15.51 -34.75 10.86
CA TRP A 261 14.87 -33.59 10.24
C TRP A 261 13.36 -33.77 10.00
N ILE A 262 12.87 -34.99 9.76
CA ILE A 262 11.43 -35.27 9.69
C ILE A 262 10.76 -34.92 11.02
N ASN A 263 11.35 -35.31 12.16
CA ASN A 263 10.78 -34.98 13.47
C ASN A 263 10.74 -33.47 13.73
N GLU A 264 11.80 -32.75 13.39
CA GLU A 264 11.81 -31.29 13.50
C GLU A 264 10.81 -30.64 12.53
N LEU A 265 10.69 -31.19 11.31
CA LEU A 265 9.72 -30.71 10.34
C LEU A 265 8.29 -30.87 10.85
N ILE A 266 7.94 -32.01 11.47
CA ILE A 266 6.61 -32.24 12.06
C ILE A 266 6.28 -31.21 13.15
N LYS A 267 7.25 -30.89 14.01
CA LYS A 267 7.08 -29.86 15.06
C LYS A 267 6.85 -28.47 14.47
N LEU A 268 7.53 -28.14 13.37
CA LEU A 268 7.45 -26.83 12.72
C LEU A 268 6.25 -26.67 11.80
N GLY A 269 5.94 -27.68 10.98
CA GLY A 269 4.92 -27.61 9.93
C GLY A 269 3.49 -27.88 10.39
N GLY A 270 3.29 -28.47 11.58
CA GLY A 270 1.97 -28.62 12.21
C GLY A 270 0.90 -29.17 11.25
N PHE A 271 -0.22 -28.45 11.11
CA PHE A 271 -1.36 -28.83 10.26
C PHE A 271 -1.05 -28.79 8.75
N GLU A 272 -0.03 -28.05 8.30
CA GLU A 272 0.32 -27.97 6.87
C GLU A 272 0.93 -29.27 6.35
N LEU A 273 1.44 -30.12 7.25
CA LEU A 273 2.00 -31.43 6.92
C LEU A 273 0.98 -32.56 6.86
N VAL A 274 -0.28 -32.31 7.23
CA VAL A 274 -1.35 -33.33 7.24
C VAL A 274 -1.47 -34.09 5.92
N PRO A 275 -1.40 -33.44 4.73
CA PRO A 275 -1.44 -34.16 3.45
C PRO A 275 -0.27 -35.15 3.24
N TYR A 276 0.84 -34.97 3.95
CA TYR A 276 2.09 -35.73 3.80
C TYR A 276 2.30 -36.76 4.91
N TYR A 277 1.45 -36.81 5.93
CA TYR A 277 1.61 -37.73 7.07
C TYR A 277 1.61 -39.20 6.67
N ALA A 278 0.88 -39.60 5.62
CA ALA A 278 0.91 -40.98 5.15
C ALA A 278 2.32 -41.39 4.67
N ASP A 279 2.96 -40.53 3.88
CA ASP A 279 4.31 -40.76 3.35
C ASP A 279 5.37 -40.66 4.44
N ILE A 280 5.22 -39.70 5.35
CA ILE A 280 6.09 -39.53 6.52
C ILE A 280 6.03 -40.76 7.43
N LEU A 281 4.84 -41.28 7.73
CA LEU A 281 4.68 -42.52 8.50
C LEU A 281 5.29 -43.72 7.75
N GLY A 282 5.10 -43.79 6.43
CA GLY A 282 5.73 -44.79 5.58
C GLY A 282 7.26 -44.79 5.66
N ALA A 283 7.88 -43.62 5.86
CA ALA A 283 9.32 -43.47 6.06
C ALA A 283 9.79 -43.80 7.49
N ILE A 284 9.01 -43.43 8.52
CA ILE A 284 9.39 -43.63 9.93
C ILE A 284 9.24 -45.09 10.36
N LEU A 285 8.15 -45.76 9.97
CA LEU A 285 7.82 -47.11 10.47
C LEU A 285 8.93 -48.16 10.21
N PRO A 286 9.56 -48.23 9.02
CA PRO A 286 10.69 -49.13 8.81
C PRO A 286 11.91 -48.79 9.67
N CYS A 287 12.11 -47.51 9.98
CA CYS A 287 13.26 -47.01 10.75
C CYS A 287 13.17 -47.38 12.25
N LEU A 288 11.97 -47.61 12.79
CA LEU A 288 11.78 -48.16 14.14
C LEU A 288 12.42 -49.56 14.31
N ALA A 289 12.51 -50.31 13.22
CA ALA A 289 13.14 -51.63 13.17
C ALA A 289 14.50 -51.60 12.44
N ASP A 290 15.12 -50.43 12.29
CA ASP A 290 16.42 -50.31 11.61
C ASP A 290 17.50 -51.11 12.35
N LYS A 291 18.50 -51.59 11.61
CA LYS A 291 19.64 -52.33 12.18
C LYS A 291 20.48 -51.43 13.08
N GLU A 292 20.56 -50.14 12.75
CA GLU A 292 21.31 -49.14 13.49
C GLU A 292 20.51 -48.56 14.65
N GLU A 293 21.05 -48.71 15.87
CA GLU A 293 20.38 -48.24 17.10
C GLU A 293 20.13 -46.73 17.10
N LYS A 294 21.09 -45.94 16.61
CA LYS A 294 20.98 -44.48 16.51
C LYS A 294 19.79 -44.04 15.67
N ILE A 295 19.38 -44.83 14.66
CA ILE A 295 18.22 -44.52 13.81
C ILE A 295 16.94 -44.86 14.57
N ARG A 296 16.87 -46.04 15.20
CA ARG A 296 15.70 -46.45 15.99
C ARG A 296 15.36 -45.44 17.09
N VAL A 297 16.38 -44.88 17.76
CA VAL A 297 16.20 -43.91 18.84
C VAL A 297 15.57 -42.60 18.36
N VAL A 298 15.93 -42.13 17.16
CA VAL A 298 15.39 -40.89 16.61
C VAL A 298 14.09 -41.08 15.83
N SER A 299 13.62 -42.31 15.61
CA SER A 299 12.34 -42.59 14.93
C SER A 299 11.11 -42.48 15.83
N PHE A 300 11.29 -42.07 17.10
CA PHE A 300 10.23 -41.84 18.10
C PHE A 300 9.78 -40.38 18.17
#